data_AF-A0A969R7S7-F1
#
_entry.id   AF-A0A969R7S7-F1
#
_cell.length_a   1.000
_cell.length_b   1.000
_cell.length_c   1.000
_cell.angle_alpha   90.00
_cell.angle_beta   90.00
_cell.angle_gamma   90.00
#
_symmetry.space_group_name_H-M   'P 1'
#
loop_
_entity.id
_entity.type
_entity.pdbx_description
1 polymer ?
#
loop_
_entity_poly.entity_id
_entity_poly.type
_entity_poly.pdbx_seq_one_letter_code
_entity_poly.pdbx_strand_id
1 'polypeptide(L)'
;MLRQLDNNLWVAEQPLKFMGLPVGTRMTVIRLADNSLLLISPIAITPEIKQQLNSLGTVRYLIAPNLFHHYIWQTAKKSISKPKSLPHLA
;
A
#
# COMPACT_ATOMS: atom_id res chain seq x y z
N MET A 1 -6.26 -9.21 -2.73
CA MET A 1 -7.50 -8.50 -3.06
C MET A 1 -7.71 -7.29 -2.16
N LEU A 2 -8.18 -6.17 -2.71
CA LEU A 2 -8.66 -5.02 -1.94
C LEU A 2 -10.07 -5.31 -1.37
N ARG A 3 -10.26 -5.08 -0.08
CA ARG A 3 -11.57 -5.14 0.58
C ARG A 3 -11.98 -3.74 1.03
N GLN A 4 -13.16 -3.30 0.60
CA GLN A 4 -13.70 -2.00 0.96
C GLN A 4 -14.15 -1.99 2.42
N LEU A 5 -13.77 -0.94 3.16
CA LEU A 5 -14.26 -0.66 4.50
C LEU A 5 -15.23 0.53 4.51
N ASP A 6 -15.03 1.50 3.61
CA ASP A 6 -15.87 2.70 3.45
C ASP A 6 -15.75 3.27 2.02
N ASN A 7 -16.50 4.30 1.68
CA ASN A 7 -16.60 4.96 0.36
C ASN A 7 -15.25 5.38 -0.25
N ASN A 8 -14.21 5.57 0.56
CA ASN A 8 -12.87 5.96 0.11
C ASN A 8 -11.75 5.22 0.86
N LEU A 9 -12.07 4.08 1.48
CA LEU A 9 -11.17 3.35 2.36
C LEU A 9 -11.21 1.86 2.04
N TRP A 10 -10.04 1.29 1.74
CA TRP A 10 -9.86 -0.14 1.52
C TRP A 10 -8.67 -0.68 2.31
N VAL A 11 -8.69 -1.98 2.52
CA VAL A 11 -7.54 -2.71 3.07
C VAL A 11 -7.19 -3.90 2.18
N ALA A 12 -5.93 -4.27 2.17
CA ALA A 12 -5.44 -5.50 1.56
C ALA A 12 -4.49 -6.19 2.52
N GLU A 13 -4.59 -7.51 2.60
CA GLU A 13 -3.83 -8.31 3.56
C GLU A 13 -3.09 -9.43 2.84
N GLN A 14 -1.89 -9.73 3.33
CA GLN A 14 -1.06 -10.82 2.83
C GLN A 14 -0.43 -11.57 4.01
N PRO A 15 -0.23 -12.89 3.89
CA PRO A 15 0.61 -13.62 4.83
C PRO A 15 2.03 -13.05 4.85
N LEU A 16 2.57 -12.89 6.05
CA LEU A 16 3.97 -12.52 6.27
C LEU A 16 4.46 -13.26 7.50
N LYS A 17 5.67 -13.84 7.40
CA LYS A 17 6.37 -14.41 8.55
C LYS A 17 7.49 -13.46 8.94
N PHE A 18 7.55 -13.12 10.22
CA PHE A 18 8.64 -12.35 10.82
C PHE A 18 9.30 -13.21 11.89
N MET A 19 10.59 -13.53 11.71
CA MET A 19 11.33 -14.44 12.61
C MET A 19 10.60 -15.77 12.89
N GLY A 20 9.98 -16.34 11.87
CA GLY A 20 9.22 -17.60 11.98
C GLY A 20 7.78 -17.47 12.48
N LEU A 21 7.39 -16.31 13.02
CA LEU A 21 6.03 -16.06 13.52
C LEU A 21 5.11 -15.56 12.41
N PRO A 22 3.90 -16.12 12.24
CA PRO A 22 2.92 -15.66 11.25
C PRO A 22 2.21 -14.39 11.74
N VAL A 23 2.79 -13.23 11.44
CA VAL A 23 2.25 -11.93 11.85
C VAL A 23 1.30 -11.31 10.81
N GLY A 24 1.44 -11.70 9.55
CA GLY A 24 0.68 -11.08 8.45
C GLY A 24 1.15 -9.66 8.14
N THR A 25 0.56 -9.07 7.11
CA THR A 25 0.77 -7.67 6.76
C THR A 25 -0.50 -7.09 6.15
N ARG A 26 -0.70 -5.78 6.35
CA ARG A 26 -1.88 -5.06 5.88
C ARG A 26 -1.46 -3.72 5.26
N MET A 27 -1.99 -3.45 4.07
CA MET A 27 -1.95 -2.15 3.42
C MET A 27 -3.31 -1.48 3.56
N THR A 28 -3.30 -0.18 3.87
CA THR A 28 -4.48 0.68 3.82
C THR A 28 -4.42 1.52 2.56
N VAL A 29 -5.54 1.62 1.84
CA VAL A 29 -5.70 2.43 0.63
C VAL A 29 -6.73 3.50 0.92
N ILE A 30 -6.35 4.76 0.71
CA ILE A 30 -7.24 5.92 0.86
C ILE A 30 -7.32 6.63 -0.47
N ARG A 31 -8.54 6.89 -0.95
CA ARG A 31 -8.78 7.78 -2.09
C ARG A 31 -8.94 9.21 -1.59
N LEU A 32 -8.10 10.10 -2.12
CA LEU A 32 -8.07 11.52 -1.80
C LEU A 32 -9.10 12.31 -2.63
N ALA A 33 -9.34 13.58 -2.26
CA ALA A 33 -10.30 14.44 -2.95
C ALA A 33 -9.96 14.68 -4.43
N ASP A 34 -8.70 14.58 -4.83
CA ASP A 34 -8.24 14.67 -6.23
C ASP A 34 -8.34 13.35 -7.00
N ASN A 35 -9.02 12.34 -6.43
CA ASN A 35 -9.11 10.95 -6.91
C ASN A 35 -7.77 10.21 -6.97
N SER A 36 -6.69 10.77 -6.43
CA SER A 36 -5.45 10.03 -6.27
C SER A 36 -5.49 9.11 -5.05
N LEU A 37 -4.60 8.12 -5.02
CA LEU A 37 -4.54 7.14 -3.93
C LEU A 37 -3.30 7.38 -3.06
N LEU A 38 -3.52 7.25 -1.75
CA LEU A 38 -2.51 7.12 -0.72
C LEU A 38 -2.49 5.66 -0.24
N LEU A 39 -1.30 5.04 -0.24
CA LEU A 39 -1.09 3.73 0.37
C LEU A 39 -0.29 3.86 1.66
N ILE A 40 -0.80 3.30 2.75
CA ILE A 40 -0.12 3.22 4.04
C ILE A 40 0.27 1.76 4.28
N SER A 41 1.50 1.53 4.73
CA SER A 41 2.08 0.18 4.91
C SER A 41 1.93 -0.67 3.66
N PRO A 42 2.50 -0.27 2.50
CA PRO A 42 2.35 -1.01 1.26
C PRO A 42 2.76 -2.48 1.44
N ILE A 43 1.98 -3.37 0.84
CA ILE A 43 2.29 -4.80 0.74
C ILE A 43 2.87 -5.13 -0.64
N ALA A 44 3.14 -6.40 -0.94
CA ALA A 44 3.57 -6.78 -2.28
C ALA A 44 2.45 -6.51 -3.31
N ILE A 45 2.73 -5.66 -4.29
CA ILE A 45 1.78 -5.27 -5.33
C ILE A 45 1.76 -6.33 -6.43
N THR A 46 0.85 -7.30 -6.30
CA THR A 46 0.59 -8.31 -7.33
C THR A 46 -0.10 -7.68 -8.56
N PRO A 47 -0.12 -8.35 -9.73
CA PRO A 47 -0.85 -7.86 -10.90
C PRO A 47 -2.34 -7.59 -10.61
N GLU A 48 -2.98 -8.45 -9.82
CA GLU A 48 -4.37 -8.29 -9.41
C GLU A 48 -4.57 -7.03 -8.54
N ILE A 49 -3.72 -6.85 -7.50
CA ILE A 49 -3.78 -5.66 -6.64
C ILE A 49 -3.50 -4.40 -7.49
N LYS A 50 -2.56 -4.47 -8.42
CA LYS A 50 -2.24 -3.35 -9.33
C LYS A 50 -3.44 -2.98 -10.19
N GLN A 51 -4.15 -3.95 -10.76
CA GLN A 51 -5.36 -3.70 -11.53
C GLN A 51 -6.46 -3.06 -10.68
N GLN A 52 -6.68 -3.58 -9.47
CA GLN A 52 -7.65 -3.03 -8.52
C GLN A 52 -7.30 -1.59 -8.14
N LEU A 53 -6.04 -1.31 -7.80
CA LEU A 53 -5.57 0.06 -7.52
C LEU A 53 -5.79 0.98 -8.73
N ASN A 54 -5.43 0.54 -9.94
CA ASN A 54 -5.61 1.34 -11.16
C ASN A 54 -7.09 1.65 -11.45
N SER A 55 -8.01 0.75 -11.11
CA SER A 55 -9.45 1.03 -11.23
C SER A 55 -9.98 2.04 -10.20
N LEU A 56 -9.28 2.21 -9.07
CA LEU A 56 -9.67 3.18 -8.03
C LEU A 56 -9.09 4.58 -8.26
N GLY A 57 -7.89 4.67 -8.85
CA GLY A 57 -7.23 5.94 -9.12
C GLY A 57 -5.71 5.82 -9.30
N THR A 58 -5.05 6.95 -9.48
CA THR A 58 -3.58 6.99 -9.59
C THR A 58 -2.95 7.00 -8.21
N VAL A 59 -2.10 6.01 -7.89
CA VAL A 59 -1.34 6.03 -6.63
C VAL A 59 -0.31 7.15 -6.66
N ARG A 60 -0.51 8.16 -5.81
CA ARG A 60 0.31 9.37 -5.73
C ARG A 60 1.25 9.35 -4.53
N TYR A 61 0.86 8.68 -3.44
CA TYR A 61 1.60 8.69 -2.18
C TYR A 61 1.78 7.29 -1.60
N LEU A 62 2.96 7.05 -1.03
CA LEU A 62 3.28 5.86 -0.24
C LEU A 62 3.79 6.31 1.13
N ILE A 63 3.22 5.77 2.21
CA ILE A 63 3.64 6.00 3.59
C ILE A 63 4.11 4.68 4.19
N ALA A 64 5.35 4.66 4.66
CA ALA A 64 5.90 3.59 5.49
C ALA A 64 5.95 4.09 6.95
N PRO A 65 5.07 3.59 7.84
CA PRO A 65 4.94 4.15 9.19
C PRO A 65 6.09 3.81 10.14
N ASN A 66 6.98 2.90 9.77
CA ASN A 66 8.20 2.60 10.52
C ASN A 66 9.35 2.12 9.59
N LEU A 67 10.55 1.99 10.15
CA LEU A 67 11.78 1.61 9.45
C LEU A 67 11.87 0.11 9.11
N PHE A 68 11.05 -0.77 9.73
CA PHE A 68 11.00 -2.19 9.40
C PHE A 68 10.41 -2.46 8.00
N HIS A 69 9.89 -1.43 7.32
CA HIS A 69 9.31 -1.53 5.98
C HIS A 69 10.31 -1.33 4.82
N HIS A 70 11.62 -1.25 5.09
CA HIS A 70 12.63 -0.95 4.05
C HIS A 70 12.63 -1.95 2.87
N TYR A 71 12.25 -3.22 3.10
CA TYR A 71 12.22 -4.26 2.07
C TYR A 71 10.99 -4.18 1.14
N ILE A 72 9.83 -3.78 1.66
CA ILE A 72 8.58 -3.72 0.88
C ILE A 72 8.41 -2.35 0.19
N TRP A 73 8.95 -1.29 0.79
CA TRP A 73 8.92 0.07 0.23
C TRP A 73 9.57 0.15 -1.16
N GLN A 74 10.75 -0.45 -1.34
CA GLN A 74 11.45 -0.44 -2.63
C GLN A 74 10.67 -1.20 -3.71
N THR A 75 10.03 -2.31 -3.34
CA THR A 75 9.24 -3.15 -4.27
C THR A 75 7.95 -2.45 -4.69
N ALA A 76 7.23 -1.83 -3.76
CA ALA A 76 6.03 -1.05 -4.07
C ALA A 76 6.35 0.17 -4.97
N LYS A 77 7.47 0.86 -4.71
CA LYS A 77 7.91 2.02 -5.51
C LYS A 77 8.25 1.65 -6.96
N LYS A 78 8.80 0.46 -7.21
CA LYS A 78 9.10 -0.03 -8.57
C LYS A 78 7.85 -0.42 -9.36
N SER A 79 6.82 -0.93 -8.68
CA SER A 79 5.61 -1.44 -9.33
C SER A 79 4.60 -0.37 -9.72
N ILE A 80 4.77 0.86 -9.22
CA ILE A 80 3.85 1.99 -9.36
C ILE A 80 4.58 3.15 -10.05
N SER A 81 3.95 3.74 -11.07
CA SER A 81 4.55 4.86 -11.82
C SER A 81 4.67 6.13 -10.97
N LYS A 82 5.92 6.48 -10.59
CA LYS A 82 6.35 7.75 -9.95
C LYS A 82 5.47 8.28 -8.77
N PRO A 83 5.22 7.50 -7.69
CA PRO A 83 4.63 8.05 -6.49
C PRO A 83 5.60 9.02 -5.79
N LYS A 84 5.08 10.13 -5.23
CA LYS A 84 5.85 10.97 -4.30
C LYS A 84 5.96 10.21 -2.97
N SER A 85 7.18 9.87 -2.57
CA SER A 85 7.45 9.36 -1.23
C SER A 85 7.35 10.50 -0.23
N LEU A 86 6.43 10.42 0.71
CA LEU A 86 6.42 11.31 1.87
C LEU A 86 7.33 10.69 2.94
N PRO A 87 8.20 11.49 3.59
CA PRO A 87 9.06 11.00 4.66
C PRO A 87 8.22 10.50 5.84
N HIS A 88 8.87 9.71 6.70
CA HIS A 88 8.29 9.17 7.93
C HIS A 88 7.64 10.29 8.76
N LEU A 89 6.32 10.26 8.88
CA LEU A 89 5.60 10.98 9.93
C LEU A 89 5.61 10.06 11.15
N ALA A 90 6.74 10.05 11.86
CA ALA A 90 6.91 9.48 13.18
C ALA A 90 7.76 10.44 14.00
#